data_AF-A0A1I2NAX5-F1
#
_entry.id   AF-A0A1I2NAX5-F1
#
_cell.length_a   1.000
_cell.length_b   1.000
_cell.length_c   1.000
_cell.angle_alpha   90.00
_cell.angle_beta   90.00
_cell.angle_gamma   90.00
#
_symmetry.space_group_name_H-M   'P 1'
#
loop_
_entity.id
_entity.type
_entity.pdbx_description
1 polymer ?
#
loop_
_entity_poly.entity_id
_entity_poly.type
_entity_poly.pdbx_seq_one_letter_code
_entity_poly.pdbx_strand_id
1 'polypeptide(L)' 'MLPGIVGLKVELSNIEGKLKLGQLRKKEDQVGVYNALTQSSNLQDQALAHYMKKINSGTGGT' A
#
# COMPACT_ATOMS: atom_id res chain seq x y z
N MET A 1 7.73 38.09 -7.56
CA MET A 1 7.29 37.04 -8.50
C MET A 1 8.48 36.73 -9.40
N LEU A 2 8.97 35.48 -9.44
CA LEU A 2 10.03 35.07 -10.38
C LEU A 2 9.42 34.94 -11.78
N PRO A 3 9.98 35.58 -12.82
CA PRO A 3 9.46 35.44 -14.19
C PRO A 3 9.52 33.97 -14.64
N GLY A 4 8.43 33.48 -15.26
CA GLY A 4 8.32 32.11 -15.78
C GLY A 4 7.75 31.07 -14.81
N ILE A 5 7.39 31.43 -13.58
CA ILE A 5 6.74 30.52 -12.63
C ILE A 5 5.27 30.88 -12.46
N VAL A 6 4.38 29.91 -12.68
CA VAL A 6 2.94 30.02 -12.39
C VAL A 6 2.64 29.23 -11.12
N GLY A 7 2.23 29.93 -10.06
CA GLY A 7 1.76 29.30 -8.83
C GLY A 7 0.31 28.83 -8.97
N LEU A 8 0.01 27.63 -8.46
CA LEU A 8 -1.35 27.14 -8.31
C LEU A 8 -1.56 26.64 -6.87
N LYS A 9 -2.79 26.75 -6.38
CA LYS A 9 -3.23 26.18 -5.11
C LYS A 9 -4.36 25.22 -5.40
N VAL A 10 -4.20 23.97 -4.96
CA VAL A 10 -5.29 22.99 -4.94
C VAL A 10 -5.84 22.93 -3.53
N GLU A 11 -7.10 23.29 -3.37
CA GLU A 11 -7.82 23.08 -2.12
C GLU A 11 -8.37 21.66 -2.07
N LEU A 12 -8.08 20.93 -1.00
CA LEU A 12 -8.49 19.52 -0.87
C LEU A 12 -9.89 19.47 -0.27
N SER A 13 -10.86 18.96 -1.03
CA SER A 13 -12.22 18.74 -0.53
C SER A 13 -12.39 17.35 0.09
N ASN A 14 -11.76 16.33 -0.50
CA ASN A 14 -11.78 14.95 -0.01
C ASN A 14 -10.48 14.23 -0.43
N ILE A 15 -10.12 13.17 0.29
CA ILE A 15 -9.04 12.26 -0.09
C ILE A 15 -9.60 10.85 -0.09
N GLU A 16 -9.43 10.15 -1.22
CA GLU A 16 -9.86 8.76 -1.37
C GLU A 16 -8.66 7.88 -1.69
N GLY A 17 -8.63 6.70 -1.06
CA GLY A 17 -7.60 5.69 -1.27
C GLY A 17 -8.21 4.35 -1.66
N LYS A 18 -7.43 3.52 -2.37
CA LYS A 18 -7.80 2.14 -2.68
C LYS A 18 -6.76 1.18 -2.12
N LEU A 19 -7.22 0.19 -1.37
CA LEU A 19 -6.38 -0.88 -0.84
C LEU A 19 -6.40 -2.07 -1.79
N LYS A 20 -5.28 -2.33 -2.46
CA LYS A 20 -5.08 -3.52 -3.31
C LYS A 20 -4.00 -4.40 -2.70
N LEU A 21 -4.41 -5.19 -1.71
CA LEU A 21 -3.52 -6.00 -0.87
C LEU A 21 -3.69 -7.50 -1.12
N GLY A 22 -4.39 -7.89 -2.19
CA GLY A 22 -4.73 -9.28 -2.44
C GLY A 22 -5.79 -9.83 -1.49
N GLN A 23 -6.49 -8.98 -0.74
CA GLN A 23 -7.45 -9.36 0.31
C GLN A 23 -8.67 -10.15 -0.19
N LEU A 24 -8.93 -10.15 -1.51
CA LEU A 24 -10.00 -10.92 -2.15
C LEU A 24 -9.52 -12.26 -2.74
N ARG A 25 -8.22 -12.59 -2.63
CA ARG A 25 -7.69 -13.88 -3.07
C ARG A 25 -7.97 -14.97 -2.05
N LYS A 26 -7.72 -16.23 -2.42
CA LYS A 26 -7.78 -17.37 -1.47
C LYS A 26 -6.78 -17.17 -0.33
N LYS A 27 -7.08 -17.71 0.85
CA LYS A 27 -6.26 -17.49 2.04
C LYS A 27 -4.85 -18.01 1.87
N GLU A 28 -4.69 -19.16 1.22
CA GLU A 28 -3.41 -19.79 0.95
C GLU A 28 -2.52 -18.88 0.07
N ASP A 29 -3.12 -18.26 -0.95
CA ASP A 29 -2.43 -17.30 -1.81
C ASP A 29 -2.02 -16.04 -1.04
N GLN A 30 -2.89 -15.55 -0.15
CA GLN A 30 -2.59 -14.39 0.69
C GLN A 30 -1.40 -14.66 1.61
N VAL A 31 -1.39 -15.81 2.31
CA VAL A 31 -0.26 -16.23 3.16
C VAL A 31 1.02 -16.33 2.33
N GLY A 32 0.97 -16.96 1.16
CA GLY A 32 2.13 -17.12 0.29
C GLY A 32 2.74 -15.79 -0.15
N VAL A 33 1.90 -14.85 -0.62
CA VAL A 33 2.34 -13.51 -1.03
C VAL A 33 2.89 -12.71 0.16
N TYR A 34 2.19 -12.69 1.29
CA TYR A 34 2.62 -11.97 2.47
C TYR A 34 3.98 -12.45 2.99
N ASN A 35 4.20 -13.77 3.02
CA ASN A 35 5.46 -14.36 3.43
C ASN A 35 6.60 -13.98 2.47
N ALA A 36 6.35 -14.05 1.16
CA ALA A 36 7.33 -13.65 0.14
C ALA A 36 7.72 -12.17 0.27
N LEU A 37 6.75 -11.29 0.48
CA LEU A 37 6.99 -9.86 0.69
C LEU A 37 7.79 -9.59 1.97
N THR A 38 7.50 -10.32 3.05
CA THR A 38 8.21 -10.20 4.33
C THR A 38 9.68 -10.62 4.23
N GLN A 39 9.98 -11.62 3.40
CA GLN A 39 11.33 -12.18 3.23
C GLN A 39 12.12 -11.54 2.07
N SER A 40 11.48 -10.66 1.28
CA SER A 40 12.13 -9.97 0.17
C SER A 40 13.28 -9.08 0.66
N SER A 41 14.34 -8.95 -0.14
CA SER A 41 15.42 -7.98 0.10
C SER A 41 15.04 -6.56 -0.34
N ASN A 42 13.91 -6.39 -1.04
CA ASN A 42 13.42 -5.09 -1.47
C ASN A 42 12.66 -4.39 -0.33
N LEU A 43 13.10 -3.17 0.01
CA LEU A 43 12.51 -2.37 1.08
C LEU A 43 11.02 -2.03 0.83
N GLN A 44 10.61 -1.89 -0.43
CA GLN A 44 9.21 -1.59 -0.77
C GLN A 44 8.29 -2.78 -0.50
N ASP A 45 8.77 -4.00 -0.75
CA ASP A 45 8.04 -5.23 -0.48
C ASP A 45 7.83 -5.41 1.03
N GLN A 46 8.89 -5.20 1.81
CA GLN A 46 8.82 -5.24 3.27
C GLN A 46 7.89 -4.17 3.83
N ALA A 47 7.93 -2.95 3.27
CA ALA A 47 7.02 -1.87 3.67
C ALA A 47 5.55 -2.23 3.39
N LEU A 48 5.27 -2.87 2.25
CA LEU A 48 3.94 -3.36 1.93
C LEU A 48 3.50 -4.45 2.91
N ALA A 49 4.35 -5.45 3.19
CA ALA A 49 4.05 -6.49 4.18
C ALA A 49 3.77 -5.88 5.56
N HIS A 50 4.60 -4.94 6.01
CA HIS A 50 4.39 -4.24 7.27
C HIS A 50 3.04 -3.51 7.31
N TYR A 51 2.66 -2.84 6.21
CA TYR A 51 1.36 -2.17 6.11
C TYR A 51 0.19 -3.16 6.10
N MET A 52 0.27 -4.25 5.35
CA MET A 52 -0.72 -5.33 5.32
C MET A 52 -0.97 -5.89 6.73
N LYS A 53 0.10 -6.15 7.49
CA LYS A 53 0.02 -6.59 8.89
C LYS A 53 -0.61 -5.53 9.78
N LYS A 54 -0.20 -4.27 9.64
CA LYS A 54 -0.72 -3.14 10.45
C LYS A 54 -2.24 -3.00 10.36
N ILE A 55 -2.81 -3.24 9.18
CA ILE A 55 -4.26 -3.11 8.95
C ILE A 55 -4.99 -4.46 8.90
N ASN A 56 -4.29 -5.56 9.20
CA ASN A 56 -4.78 -6.94 9.18
C ASN A 56 -5.56 -7.30 7.90
N SER A 57 -4.96 -7.04 6.73
CA SER A 57 -5.61 -7.30 5.44
C SER A 57 -4.63 -7.89 4.44
N GLY A 58 -5.05 -8.94 3.72
CA GLY A 58 -4.21 -9.61 2.73
C GLY A 58 -3.14 -10.53 3.32
N THR A 59 -3.17 -10.80 4.64
CA THR A 59 -2.20 -11.66 5.34
C THR A 59 -2.62 -13.14 5.39
N GLY A 60 -3.83 -13.47 4.94
CA GLY A 60 -4.41 -14.82 5.01
C GLY A 60 -4.96 -15.23 6.39
N GLY A 61 -4.84 -14.36 7.40
CA GLY A 61 -5.50 -14.47 8.70
C GLY A 61 -6.84 -13.71 8.76
N THR A 62 -7.60 -13.91 9.83
CA THR A 62 -8.82 -13.14 10.16
C THR A 62 -8.49 -11.78 10.74
#